data_AF-A0A511NF43-F1
#
_entry.id   AF-A0A511NF43-F1
#
_cell.length_a   1.000
_cell.length_b   1.000
_cell.length_c   1.000
_cell.angle_alpha   90.00
_cell.angle_beta   90.00
_cell.angle_gamma   90.00
#
_symmetry.space_group_name_H-M   'P 1'
#
loop_
_entity.id
_entity.type
_entity.pdbx_description
1 polymer ?
#
loop_
_entity_poly.entity_id
_entity_poly.type
_entity_poly.pdbx_seq_one_letter_code
_entity_poly.pdbx_strand_id
1 'polypeptide(L)'
;MKNYNINKGIGRTVEFKGLKAQYLFIFAGGLLGVLLLVMILYMANVNSYICLTVGITLGLVITWQTFRLNKKYGEYGLMKRGANQKHPQFIICRKAVKRYLMFNSKRLVQ
;
A
#
# COMPACT_ATOMS: atom_id res chain seq x y z
N MET A 1 -44.26 -0.22 0.41
CA MET A 1 -42.84 0.10 0.66
C MET A 1 -42.07 -0.06 -0.65
N LYS A 2 -41.25 0.90 -1.07
CA LYS A 2 -40.47 0.80 -2.31
C LYS A 2 -39.28 -0.15 -2.09
N ASN A 3 -39.12 -1.15 -2.96
CA ASN A 3 -37.94 -2.01 -2.98
C ASN A 3 -36.80 -1.27 -3.69
N TYR A 4 -35.73 -0.97 -2.96
CA TYR A 4 -34.50 -0.40 -3.51
C TYR A 4 -33.52 -1.54 -3.78
N ASN A 5 -32.83 -1.49 -4.93
CA ASN A 5 -31.78 -2.45 -5.23
C ASN A 5 -30.52 -2.04 -4.44
N ILE A 6 -30.24 -2.73 -3.33
CA ILE A 6 -29.04 -2.48 -2.54
C ILE A 6 -27.85 -3.17 -3.20
N ASN A 7 -26.97 -2.38 -3.83
CA ASN A 7 -25.75 -2.88 -4.45
C ASN A 7 -24.71 -3.22 -3.37
N LYS A 8 -24.62 -4.50 -3.01
CA LYS A 8 -23.63 -5.00 -2.04
C LYS A 8 -22.23 -4.90 -2.68
N GLY A 9 -21.41 -3.96 -2.21
CA GLY A 9 -20.02 -3.81 -2.68
C GLY A 9 -19.57 -2.37 -2.91
N ILE A 10 -20.51 -1.40 -2.94
CA ILE A 10 -20.18 0.02 -3.01
C ILE A 10 -19.38 0.41 -1.75
N GLY A 11 -18.17 0.95 -1.97
CA GLY A 11 -17.25 1.34 -0.89
C GLY A 11 -16.38 0.21 -0.35
N ARG A 12 -16.44 -1.02 -0.90
CA ARG A 12 -15.41 -2.02 -0.60
C ARG A 12 -14.08 -1.60 -1.19
N THR A 13 -13.05 -1.79 -0.39
CA THR A 13 -11.65 -1.59 -0.76
C THR A 13 -11.32 -2.56 -1.89
N VAL A 14 -10.52 -2.13 -2.88
CA VAL A 14 -10.17 -3.01 -4.00
C VAL A 14 -9.34 -4.18 -3.49
N GLU A 15 -9.89 -5.37 -3.61
CA GLU A 15 -9.27 -6.63 -3.20
C GLU A 15 -9.22 -7.57 -4.39
N PHE A 16 -8.07 -8.20 -4.62
CA PHE A 16 -7.90 -9.20 -5.66
C PHE A 16 -7.58 -10.55 -5.03
N LYS A 17 -8.54 -11.48 -5.03
CA LYS A 17 -8.41 -12.81 -4.41
C LYS A 17 -7.82 -12.77 -2.98
N GLY A 18 -8.22 -11.77 -2.18
CA GLY A 18 -7.75 -11.57 -0.80
C GLY A 18 -6.46 -10.77 -0.65
N LEU A 19 -5.78 -10.35 -1.73
CA LEU A 19 -4.76 -9.30 -1.66
C LEU A 19 -5.43 -7.94 -1.60
N LYS A 20 -5.07 -7.13 -0.59
CA LYS A 20 -5.42 -5.72 -0.54
C LYS A 20 -4.65 -4.93 -1.60
N ALA A 21 -5.25 -3.83 -2.07
CA ALA A 21 -4.70 -2.92 -3.08
C ALA A 21 -3.19 -2.64 -2.95
N GLN A 22 -2.73 -2.29 -1.74
CA GLN A 22 -1.34 -1.93 -1.49
C GLN A 22 -0.36 -3.08 -1.80
N TYR A 23 -0.69 -4.31 -1.39
CA TYR A 23 0.17 -5.47 -1.67
C TYR A 23 0.04 -5.94 -3.11
N LEU A 24 -1.10 -5.69 -3.77
CA LEU A 24 -1.27 -5.99 -5.19
C LEU A 24 -0.31 -5.18 -6.05
N PHE A 25 -0.09 -3.90 -5.73
CA PHE A 25 0.92 -3.09 -6.42
C PHE A 25 2.34 -3.62 -6.21
N ILE A 26 2.69 -4.00 -4.98
CA ILE A 26 4.00 -4.60 -4.66
C ILE A 26 4.19 -5.92 -5.41
N PHE A 27 3.14 -6.74 -5.48
CA PHE A 27 3.13 -8.00 -6.22
C PHE A 27 3.40 -7.80 -7.71
N ALA A 28 2.58 -6.96 -8.34
CA ALA A 28 2.66 -6.70 -9.78
C ALA A 28 3.99 -6.04 -10.16
N GLY A 29 4.41 -5.02 -9.41
CA GLY A 29 5.70 -4.37 -9.62
C GLY A 29 6.88 -5.31 -9.37
N GLY A 30 6.80 -6.17 -8.35
CA GLY A 30 7.81 -7.18 -8.05
C GLY A 30 7.96 -8.20 -9.18
N LEU A 31 6.86 -8.78 -9.67
CA LEU A 31 6.88 -9.72 -10.79
C LEU A 31 7.36 -9.07 -12.09
N LEU A 32 6.95 -7.83 -12.36
CA LEU A 32 7.44 -7.07 -13.50
C LEU A 32 8.96 -6.80 -13.37
N GLY A 33 9.45 -6.49 -12.18
CA GLY A 33 10.88 -6.35 -11.90
C GLY A 33 11.67 -7.63 -12.13
N VAL A 34 11.15 -8.79 -11.69
CA VAL A 34 11.78 -10.10 -11.96
C VAL A 34 11.84 -10.37 -13.46
N LEU A 35 10.77 -10.08 -14.20
CA LEU A 35 10.73 -10.26 -15.64
C LEU A 35 11.80 -9.40 -16.33
N LEU A 36 11.89 -8.11 -15.99
CA LEU A 36 12.91 -7.21 -16.53
C LEU A 36 14.32 -7.67 -16.16
N LEU A 37 14.55 -8.12 -14.93
CA LEU A 37 15.83 -8.63 -14.49
C LEU A 37 16.26 -9.87 -15.28
N VAL A 38 15.36 -10.83 -15.48
CA VAL A 38 15.64 -12.03 -16.30
C VAL A 38 15.93 -11.63 -17.76
N MET A 39 15.18 -10.68 -18.32
CA MET A 39 15.44 -10.16 -19.67
C MET A 39 16.84 -9.56 -19.78
N ILE A 40 17.26 -8.74 -18.81
CA ILE A 40 18.59 -8.13 -18.80
C ILE A 40 19.68 -9.20 -18.67
N LEU A 41 19.52 -10.17 -17.77
CA LEU A 41 20.47 -11.29 -17.62
C LEU A 41 20.62 -12.09 -18.93
N TYR A 42 19.50 -12.34 -19.61
CA TYR A 42 19.50 -13.03 -20.90
C TYR A 42 20.23 -12.22 -21.98
N MET A 43 19.98 -10.91 -22.07
CA MET A 43 20.70 -10.02 -23.00
C MET A 43 22.20 -9.95 -22.70
N ALA A 44 22.59 -10.09 -21.42
CA ALA A 44 23.98 -10.15 -20.99
C ALA A 44 24.67 -11.50 -21.25
N ASN A 45 24.04 -12.41 -22.02
CA ASN A 45 24.55 -13.77 -22.30
C ASN A 45 24.80 -14.63 -21.05
N VAL A 46 24.07 -14.39 -19.95
CA VAL A 46 24.09 -15.30 -18.80
C VAL A 46 23.44 -16.63 -19.18
N ASN A 47 23.98 -17.73 -18.67
CA ASN A 47 23.47 -19.08 -18.93
C ASN A 47 21.96 -19.16 -18.67
N SER A 48 21.20 -19.63 -19.67
CA SER A 48 19.75 -19.76 -19.62
C SER A 48 19.23 -20.55 -18.41
N TYR A 49 19.97 -21.56 -17.94
CA TYR A 49 19.61 -22.31 -16.73
C TYR A 49 19.70 -21.44 -15.46
N ILE A 50 20.67 -20.51 -15.40
CA ILE A 50 20.79 -19.55 -14.30
C ILE A 50 19.64 -18.53 -14.37
N CYS A 51 19.36 -17.99 -15.56
CA CYS A 51 18.22 -17.08 -15.75
C CYS A 51 16.89 -17.72 -15.31
N LEU A 52 16.67 -18.98 -15.67
CA LEU A 52 15.46 -19.72 -15.30
C LEU A 52 15.34 -19.92 -13.79
N THR A 53 16.42 -20.38 -13.15
CA THR A 53 16.43 -20.62 -11.70
C THR A 53 16.25 -19.32 -10.92
N VAL A 54 16.89 -18.23 -11.34
CA VAL A 54 16.70 -16.90 -10.75
C VAL A 54 15.26 -16.40 -10.92
N GLY A 55 14.68 -16.52 -12.11
CA GLY A 55 13.31 -16.10 -12.37
C GLY A 55 12.29 -16.82 -11.49
N ILE A 56 12.40 -18.16 -11.41
CA ILE A 56 11.50 -18.99 -10.60
C ILE A 56 11.67 -18.68 -9.11
N THR A 57 12.92 -18.65 -8.62
CA THR A 57 13.20 -18.42 -7.20
C THR A 57 12.74 -17.04 -6.75
N LEU A 58 13.05 -15.97 -7.51
CA LEU A 58 12.60 -14.62 -7.19
C LEU A 58 11.09 -14.47 -7.28
N GLY A 59 10.45 -15.07 -8.28
CA GLY A 59 8.99 -15.09 -8.40
C GLY A 59 8.34 -15.73 -7.17
N LEU A 60 8.81 -16.91 -6.76
CA LEU A 60 8.31 -17.59 -5.56
C LEU A 60 8.56 -16.78 -4.28
N VAL A 61 9.74 -16.17 -4.12
CA VAL A 61 10.05 -15.34 -2.95
C VAL A 61 9.16 -14.11 -2.88
N ILE A 62 8.98 -13.39 -3.99
CA ILE A 62 8.15 -12.18 -4.05
C ILE A 62 6.69 -12.50 -3.79
N THR A 63 6.16 -13.56 -4.41
CA THR A 63 4.78 -14.01 -4.19
C THR A 63 4.59 -14.35 -2.71
N TRP A 64 5.44 -15.19 -2.13
CA TRP A 64 5.38 -15.58 -0.72
C TRP A 64 5.48 -14.38 0.23
N GLN A 65 6.45 -13.50 0.00
CA GLN A 65 6.65 -12.31 0.81
C GLN A 65 5.44 -11.38 0.77
N THR A 66 4.86 -11.16 -0.41
CA THR A 66 3.67 -10.32 -0.59
C THR A 66 2.48 -10.89 0.18
N PHE A 67 2.18 -12.19 0.04
CA PHE A 67 1.08 -12.82 0.77
C PHE A 67 1.31 -12.81 2.29
N ARG A 68 2.56 -13.01 2.73
CA ARG A 68 2.93 -12.92 4.15
C ARG A 68 2.70 -11.51 4.71
N LEU A 69 3.11 -10.48 3.97
CA LEU A 69 2.89 -9.08 4.36
C LEU A 69 1.40 -8.72 4.38
N ASN A 70 0.64 -9.17 3.38
CA ASN A 70 -0.81 -8.98 3.31
C ASN A 70 -1.52 -9.56 4.55
N LYS A 71 -1.15 -10.78 4.97
CA LYS A 71 -1.71 -11.42 6.18
C LYS A 71 -1.27 -10.72 7.47
N LYS A 72 -0.01 -10.28 7.55
CA LYS A 72 0.57 -9.72 8.77
C LYS A 72 0.08 -8.30 9.08
N TYR A 73 -0.01 -7.45 8.06
CA TYR A 73 -0.21 -6.01 8.24
C TYR A 73 -1.59 -5.53 7.79
N GLY A 74 -2.31 -6.29 6.96
CA GLY A 74 -3.61 -5.89 6.44
C GLY A 74 -3.53 -4.59 5.62
N GLU A 75 -4.67 -4.00 5.29
CA GLU A 75 -4.75 -2.90 4.32
C GLU A 75 -3.96 -1.64 4.70
N TYR A 76 -4.03 -1.22 5.96
CA TYR A 76 -3.43 0.03 6.42
C TYR A 76 -2.11 -0.18 7.21
N GLY A 77 -1.65 -1.42 7.41
CA GLY A 77 -0.53 -1.69 8.31
C GLY A 77 0.80 -1.13 7.83
N LEU A 78 1.08 -1.17 6.52
CA LEU A 78 2.27 -0.55 5.95
C LEU A 78 2.22 0.99 6.07
N MET A 79 1.04 1.59 5.87
CA MET A 79 0.84 3.03 6.08
C MET A 79 1.05 3.42 7.55
N LYS A 80 0.50 2.65 8.50
CA LYS A 80 0.71 2.87 9.94
C LYS A 80 2.19 2.76 10.33
N ARG A 81 2.92 1.78 9.78
CA ARG A 81 4.36 1.64 10.02
C ARG A 81 5.17 2.80 9.44
N GLY A 82 4.76 3.33 8.29
CA GLY A 82 5.37 4.53 7.70
C GLY A 82 5.08 5.79 8.53
N ALA A 83 3.85 5.93 9.02
CA ALA A 83 3.45 7.05 9.88
C ALA A 83 4.21 7.05 11.21
N ASN A 84 4.41 5.87 11.83
CA ASN A 84 5.15 5.75 13.08
C ASN A 84 6.61 6.22 12.95
N GLN A 85 7.25 5.99 11.80
CA GLN A 85 8.62 6.47 11.54
C GLN A 85 8.69 7.99 11.33
N LYS A 86 7.59 8.63 10.93
CA LYS A 86 7.52 10.07 10.67
C LYS A 86 6.96 10.87 11.85
N HIS A 87 6.75 10.22 13.00
CA HIS A 87 6.17 10.89 14.15
C HIS A 87 7.18 11.89 14.74
N PRO A 88 6.85 13.19 14.83
CA PRO A 88 7.74 14.18 15.44
C PRO A 88 7.86 13.90 16.94
N GLN A 89 9.06 14.07 17.49
CA GLN A 89 9.29 13.92 18.94
C GLN A 89 8.63 15.07 19.73
N PHE A 90 8.50 16.24 19.12
CA PHE A 90 7.94 17.43 19.76
C PHE A 90 7.01 18.16 18.79
N ILE A 91 5.82 18.55 19.28
CA ILE A 91 4.91 19.42 18.55
C ILE A 91 5.11 20.83 19.10
N ILE A 92 5.81 21.70 18.36
CA ILE A 92 6.04 23.09 18.76
C ILE A 92 4.95 23.97 18.15
N CYS A 93 4.00 24.41 18.96
CA CYS A 93 3.01 25.41 18.58
C CYS A 93 3.51 26.81 18.96
N ARG A 94 3.98 27.60 17.97
CA ARG A 94 4.39 29.00 18.19
C ARG A 94 3.22 30.00 18.26
N LYS A 95 1.98 29.52 18.15
CA LYS A 95 0.78 30.38 18.19
C LYS A 95 0.20 30.39 19.60
N ALA A 96 -0.17 31.57 20.09
CA ALA A 96 -0.79 31.73 21.39
C ALA A 96 -2.07 30.87 21.50
N VAL A 97 -2.17 30.08 22.57
CA VAL A 97 -3.31 29.16 22.85
C VAL A 97 -4.66 29.89 22.78
N LYS A 98 -4.68 31.19 23.14
CA LYS A 98 -5.87 32.07 23.06
C LYS A 98 -6.49 32.13 21.66
N ARG A 99 -5.71 31.96 20.59
CA ARG A 99 -6.21 31.96 19.20
C ARG A 99 -7.03 30.70 18.87
N TYR A 100 -6.75 29.58 19.53
CA TYR A 100 -7.52 28.34 19.38
C TYR A 100 -8.75 28.31 20.27
N LEU A 101 -8.70 28.98 21.44
CA LEU A 101 -9.83 29.09 22.36
C LEU A 101 -10.83 30.18 21.98
N MET A 102 -10.44 31.15 21.14
CA MET A 102 -11.40 32.08 20.53
C MET A 102 -12.18 31.36 19.44
N PHE A 103 -13.24 30.67 19.85
CA PHE A 103 -14.32 30.22 18.97
C PHE A 103 -14.83 31.45 18.21
N ASN A 104 -14.71 31.45 16.89
CA ASN A 104 -15.17 32.56 16.07
C ASN A 104 -16.71 32.59 16.10
N SER A 105 -17.28 33.37 17.02
CA SER A 105 -18.72 33.60 17.15
C SER A 105 -19.33 34.37 15.95
N LYS A 106 -18.54 34.75 14.93
CA LYS A 106 -19.00 35.55 13.79
C LYS A 106 -19.61 34.73 12.65
N ARG A 107 -20.32 33.64 12.94
CA ARG A 107 -21.04 32.86 11.90
C ARG A 107 -22.45 32.45 12.35
N LEU A 108 -23.15 33.36 13.04
CA LEU A 108 -24.56 33.20 13.43
C LEU A 108 -25.45 34.39 13.05
N VAL A 109 -25.04 35.22 12.08
CA VAL A 109 -25.94 36.17 11.44
C VAL A 109 -25.58 36.28 9.97
N GLN A 110 -26.23 35.46 9.14
CA GLN A 110 -26.69 35.86 7.80
C GLN A 110 -27.82 34.93 7.36
#